data_AF-A0A531KFD3-F1
#
_entry.id   AF-A0A531KFD3-F1
#
_cell.length_a   1.000
_cell.length_b   1.000
_cell.length_c   1.000
_cell.angle_alpha   90.00
_cell.angle_beta   90.00
_cell.angle_gamma   90.00
#
_symmetry.space_group_name_H-M   'P 1'
#
loop_
_entity.id
_entity.type
_entity.pdbx_description
1 polymer ?
#
loop_
_entity_poly.entity_id
_entity_poly.type
_entity_poly.pdbx_seq_one_letter_code
_entity_poly.pdbx_strand_id
1 'polypeptide(L)'
;ILKRLATQDIEIIGDGVVEVLQDGFGFLRSANANYLPGPDDIYISPSQIRRFSLKTGDTVEGPIRSPKEGERYFALLKVNTINFDDPEKIRHKIHFDNLTPLYPTSRLKMEMDVPTSKDISARVIDLVAPLGKGQRALIVAQPRTGKTVLLQNIAHSI
;
A
#
# COMPACT_ATOMS: atom_id res chain seq x y z
N ILE A 1 -10.68 -24.42 -0.28
CA ILE A 1 -11.21 -24.08 1.07
C ILE A 1 -12.21 -22.94 0.97
N LEU A 2 -11.85 -21.79 0.38
CA LEU A 2 -12.75 -20.63 0.19
C LEU A 2 -14.07 -20.95 -0.54
N LYS A 3 -14.04 -21.74 -1.63
CA LYS A 3 -15.27 -22.17 -2.34
C LYS A 3 -16.24 -22.98 -1.46
N ARG A 4 -15.74 -23.78 -0.51
CA ARG A 4 -16.58 -24.55 0.44
C ARG A 4 -17.17 -23.67 1.55
N LEU A 5 -16.41 -22.68 2.01
CA LEU A 5 -16.87 -21.73 3.04
C LEU A 5 -17.96 -20.79 2.50
N ALA A 6 -17.86 -20.37 1.23
CA ALA A 6 -18.92 -19.60 0.57
C ALA A 6 -20.24 -20.38 0.43
N THR A 7 -20.20 -21.72 0.43
CA THR A 7 -21.40 -22.56 0.39
C THR A 7 -22.11 -22.64 1.74
N GLN A 8 -21.48 -22.16 2.82
CA GLN A 8 -21.99 -22.19 4.20
C GLN A 8 -22.53 -20.82 4.66
N ASP A 9 -22.80 -19.88 3.74
CA ASP A 9 -23.25 -18.50 4.04
C ASP A 9 -22.29 -17.71 4.94
N ILE A 10 -21.02 -18.13 5.00
CA ILE A 10 -19.96 -17.39 5.71
C ILE A 10 -19.44 -16.31 4.77
N GLU A 11 -19.55 -15.05 5.22
CA GLU A 11 -19.05 -13.89 4.50
C GLU A 11 -17.51 -13.95 4.42
N ILE A 12 -16.96 -14.03 3.21
CA ILE A 12 -15.52 -14.04 2.97
C ILE A 12 -15.08 -12.61 2.75
N ILE A 13 -14.11 -12.13 3.53
CA ILE A 13 -13.51 -10.80 3.34
C ILE A 13 -12.27 -10.95 2.47
N GLY A 14 -12.13 -10.06 1.49
CA GLY A 14 -10.93 -9.92 0.67
C GLY A 14 -10.40 -8.50 0.71
N ASP A 15 -9.09 -8.36 0.62
CA ASP A 15 -8.37 -7.11 0.56
C ASP A 15 -7.39 -7.08 -0.61
N GLY A 16 -7.02 -5.88 -1.05
CA GLY A 16 -5.92 -5.68 -1.98
C GLY A 16 -5.84 -4.27 -2.52
N VAL A 17 -4.85 -4.04 -3.39
CA VAL A 17 -4.61 -2.73 -4.01
C VAL A 17 -5.26 -2.70 -5.38
N VAL A 18 -6.08 -1.68 -5.64
CA VAL A 18 -6.80 -1.48 -6.90
C VAL A 18 -5.81 -1.23 -8.03
N GLU A 19 -5.99 -1.98 -9.12
CA GLU A 19 -5.46 -1.69 -10.44
C GLU A 19 -6.62 -1.52 -11.42
N VAL A 20 -6.83 -0.29 -11.91
CA VAL A 20 -7.85 0.01 -12.92
C VAL A 20 -7.27 -0.19 -14.32
N LEU A 21 -7.95 -0.98 -15.13
CA LEU A 21 -7.59 -1.24 -16.53
C LEU A 21 -8.26 -0.25 -17.49
N GLN A 22 -7.81 -0.23 -18.74
CA GLN A 22 -8.27 0.73 -19.76
C GLN A 22 -9.79 0.66 -20.02
N ASP A 23 -10.37 -0.53 -19.89
CA ASP A 23 -11.81 -0.76 -20.05
C ASP A 23 -12.66 -0.28 -18.85
N GLY A 24 -12.03 0.28 -17.82
CA GLY A 24 -12.68 0.91 -16.68
C GLY A 24 -13.13 -0.04 -15.57
N PHE A 25 -12.91 -1.36 -15.72
CA PHE A 25 -12.96 -2.31 -14.61
C PHE A 25 -11.57 -2.47 -13.99
N GLY A 26 -11.47 -3.13 -12.84
CA GLY A 26 -10.19 -3.31 -12.17
C GLY A 26 -10.09 -4.61 -11.39
N PHE A 27 -8.90 -4.82 -10.83
CA PHE A 27 -8.59 -5.94 -9.95
C PHE A 27 -7.95 -5.45 -8.66
N LEU A 28 -8.23 -6.12 -7.55
CA LEU A 28 -7.44 -5.99 -6.33
C LEU A 28 -6.26 -6.95 -6.43
N ARG A 29 -5.06 -6.39 -6.47
CA ARG A 29 -3.80 -7.13 -6.48
C ARG A 29 -3.34 -7.39 -5.05
N SER A 30 -2.85 -8.60 -4.80
CA SER A 30 -2.35 -8.99 -3.48
C SER A 30 -0.90 -8.59 -3.26
N ALA A 31 -0.59 -8.09 -2.07
CA ALA A 31 0.79 -7.87 -1.62
C ALA A 31 1.62 -9.18 -1.59
N ASN A 32 0.98 -10.31 -1.29
CA ASN A 32 1.63 -11.63 -1.27
C ASN A 32 2.10 -12.09 -2.67
N ALA A 33 1.46 -11.58 -3.72
CA ALA A 33 1.83 -11.82 -5.11
C ALA A 33 2.72 -10.71 -5.69
N ASN A 34 3.31 -9.85 -4.86
CA ASN A 34 4.07 -8.66 -5.27
C ASN A 34 3.28 -7.73 -6.20
N TYR A 35 1.96 -7.67 -6.01
CA TYR A 35 1.01 -6.92 -6.85
C TYR A 35 0.99 -7.35 -8.33
N LEU A 36 1.48 -8.55 -8.64
CA LEU A 36 1.43 -9.11 -9.99
C LEU A 36 0.04 -9.72 -10.28
N PRO A 37 -0.36 -9.78 -11.56
CA PRO A 37 -1.60 -10.45 -11.94
C PRO A 37 -1.62 -11.92 -11.51
N GLY A 38 -2.67 -12.31 -10.79
CA GLY A 38 -2.86 -13.65 -10.26
C GLY A 38 -4.26 -14.21 -10.53
N PRO A 39 -4.44 -15.53 -10.43
CA PRO A 39 -5.76 -16.16 -10.54
C PRO A 39 -6.68 -15.83 -9.36
N ASP A 40 -6.10 -15.46 -8.22
CA ASP A 40 -6.82 -15.13 -6.98
C ASP A 40 -7.19 -13.65 -6.86
N ASP A 41 -6.96 -12.86 -7.92
CA ASP A 41 -7.30 -11.44 -7.92
C ASP A 41 -8.81 -11.21 -7.84
N ILE A 42 -9.19 -10.15 -7.13
CA ILE A 42 -10.59 -9.81 -6.89
C ILE A 42 -11.03 -8.78 -7.93
N TYR A 43 -11.98 -9.15 -8.76
CA TYR A 43 -12.62 -8.27 -9.72
C TYR A 43 -13.41 -7.15 -9.03
N ILE A 44 -13.24 -5.94 -9.56
CA ILE A 44 -14.04 -4.76 -9.21
C ILE A 44 -14.73 -4.23 -10.46
N SER A 45 -16.03 -4.00 -10.33
CA SER A 45 -16.84 -3.49 -11.43
C SER A 45 -16.58 -1.99 -11.69
N PRO A 46 -16.77 -1.52 -12.94
CA PRO A 46 -16.70 -0.08 -13.26
C PRO A 46 -17.67 0.77 -12.43
N SER A 47 -18.81 0.20 -12.03
CA SER A 47 -19.81 0.87 -11.20
C SER A 47 -19.29 1.19 -9.80
N GLN A 48 -18.55 0.25 -9.18
CA GLN A 48 -17.95 0.43 -7.86
C GLN A 48 -16.80 1.44 -7.94
N ILE A 49 -15.94 1.35 -8.96
CA ILE A 49 -14.86 2.31 -9.21
C ILE A 49 -15.43 3.72 -9.31
N ARG A 50 -16.46 3.93 -10.14
CA ARG A 50 -17.09 5.25 -10.30
C ARG A 50 -17.77 5.74 -9.01
N ARG A 51 -18.53 4.87 -8.32
CA ARG A 51 -19.29 5.23 -7.12
C ARG A 51 -18.41 5.74 -5.97
N PHE A 52 -17.23 5.14 -5.80
CA PHE A 52 -16.27 5.48 -4.75
C PHE A 52 -15.09 6.32 -5.27
N SER A 53 -15.10 6.69 -6.56
CA SER A 53 -14.01 7.41 -7.22
C SER A 53 -12.63 6.76 -7.00
N LEU A 54 -12.61 5.42 -7.03
CA LEU A 54 -11.39 4.64 -6.82
C LEU A 54 -10.38 4.90 -7.94
N LYS A 55 -9.11 4.92 -7.58
CA LYS A 55 -7.98 5.02 -8.50
C LYS A 55 -7.01 3.87 -8.29
N THR A 56 -6.18 3.62 -9.30
CA THR A 56 -5.06 2.68 -9.17
C THR A 56 -4.18 3.11 -8.01
N GLY A 57 -3.93 2.18 -7.08
CA GLY A 57 -3.18 2.43 -5.84
C GLY A 57 -4.02 2.53 -4.58
N ASP A 58 -5.36 2.64 -4.68
CA ASP A 58 -6.22 2.60 -3.49
C ASP A 58 -6.27 1.19 -2.91
N THR A 59 -6.05 1.04 -1.60
CA THR A 59 -6.28 -0.23 -0.89
C THR A 59 -7.76 -0.35 -0.56
N VAL A 60 -8.39 -1.47 -0.92
CA VAL A 60 -9.81 -1.72 -0.67
C VAL A 60 -9.97 -3.03 0.07
N GLU A 61 -10.84 -3.03 1.07
CA GLU A 61 -11.26 -4.23 1.79
C GLU A 61 -12.79 -4.35 1.73
N GLY A 62 -13.28 -5.58 1.60
CA GLY A 62 -14.71 -5.86 1.76
C GLY A 62 -15.10 -7.30 1.47
N PRO A 63 -16.37 -7.64 1.63
CA PRO A 63 -16.86 -8.97 1.34
C PRO A 63 -16.73 -9.30 -0.15
N ILE A 64 -16.23 -10.50 -0.43
CA ILE A 64 -16.05 -11.06 -1.76
C ILE A 64 -16.95 -12.28 -1.97
N ARG A 65 -17.37 -12.49 -3.21
CA ARG A 65 -18.08 -13.70 -3.62
C ARG A 65 -17.21 -14.53 -4.56
N SER A 66 -17.45 -15.84 -4.53
CA SER A 66 -16.89 -16.76 -5.52
C SER A 66 -17.38 -16.44 -6.93
N PRO A 67 -16.59 -16.75 -7.98
CA PRO A 67 -17.03 -16.65 -9.36
C PRO A 67 -18.28 -17.51 -9.60
N LYS A 68 -19.26 -16.95 -10.31
CA LYS A 68 -20.43 -17.71 -10.84
C LYS A 68 -20.02 -18.52 -12.08
N GLU A 69 -20.94 -19.35 -12.57
CA GLU A 69 -20.74 -20.04 -13.85
C GLU A 69 -20.40 -19.03 -14.96
N GLY A 70 -19.28 -19.26 -15.65
CA GLY A 70 -18.75 -18.37 -16.69
C GLY A 70 -17.79 -17.28 -16.20
N GLU A 71 -17.71 -17.02 -14.89
CA GLU A 71 -16.74 -16.07 -14.31
C GLU A 71 -15.44 -16.80 -13.89
N ARG A 72 -14.29 -16.11 -14.01
CA ARG A 72 -12.98 -16.68 -13.65
C ARG A 72 -12.45 -16.20 -12.30
N TYR A 73 -12.87 -15.02 -11.86
CA TYR A 73 -12.29 -14.31 -10.71
C TYR A 73 -13.30 -14.16 -9.57
N PHE A 74 -12.80 -14.02 -8.35
CA PHE A 74 -13.62 -13.54 -7.23
C PHE A 74 -14.11 -12.12 -7.54
N ALA A 75 -15.27 -11.73 -7.01
CA ALA A 75 -15.81 -10.40 -7.23
C ALA A 75 -16.13 -9.71 -5.90
N LEU A 76 -15.78 -8.43 -5.80
CA LEU A 76 -16.11 -7.62 -4.63
C LEU A 76 -17.62 -7.35 -4.58
N LEU A 77 -18.28 -7.69 -3.46
CA LEU A 77 -19.71 -7.41 -3.26
C LEU A 77 -19.92 -5.97 -2.81
N LYS A 78 -19.18 -5.57 -1.78
CA LYS A 78 -19.30 -4.26 -1.12
C LYS A 78 -17.91 -3.79 -0.72
N VAL A 79 -17.72 -2.48 -0.72
CA VAL A 79 -16.53 -1.83 -0.17
C VAL A 79 -16.82 -1.52 1.30
N ASN A 80 -16.01 -2.06 2.21
CA ASN A 80 -16.09 -1.77 3.64
C ASN A 80 -15.16 -0.64 4.05
N THR A 81 -13.90 -0.70 3.60
CA THR A 81 -12.90 0.34 3.86
C THR A 81 -12.13 0.67 2.59
N ILE A 82 -11.61 1.90 2.53
CA ILE A 82 -10.69 2.32 1.48
C ILE A 82 -9.52 3.07 2.12
N ASN A 83 -8.29 2.67 1.81
CA ASN A 83 -7.06 3.20 2.41
C ASN A 83 -7.12 3.23 3.94
N PHE A 84 -7.62 2.12 4.53
CA PHE A 84 -7.75 1.91 5.98
C PHE A 84 -8.71 2.88 6.70
N ASP A 85 -9.60 3.55 5.96
CA ASP A 85 -10.58 4.48 6.50
C ASP A 85 -11.98 4.24 5.89
N ASP A 86 -12.98 4.92 6.43
CA ASP A 86 -14.36 4.84 5.95
C ASP A 86 -14.46 5.35 4.49
N PRO A 87 -15.14 4.60 3.59
CA PRO A 87 -15.33 4.99 2.19
C PRO A 87 -15.95 6.38 1.99
N GLU A 88 -16.76 6.86 2.93
CA GLU A 88 -17.39 8.18 2.84
C GLU A 88 -16.38 9.33 2.93
N LYS A 89 -15.30 9.16 3.72
CA LYS A 89 -14.28 10.21 3.93
C LYS A 89 -13.40 10.45 2.70
N ILE A 90 -13.33 9.49 1.78
CA ILE A 90 -12.49 9.63 0.57
C ILE A 90 -13.02 10.67 -0.40
N ARG A 91 -14.34 10.92 -0.42
CA ARG A 91 -14.96 11.86 -1.36
C ARG A 91 -14.42 13.29 -1.27
N HIS A 92 -13.85 13.65 -0.12
CA HIS A 92 -13.31 14.98 0.15
C HIS A 92 -11.78 15.06 0.07
N LYS A 93 -11.09 13.97 -0.33
CA LYS A 93 -9.63 13.98 -0.41
C LYS A 93 -9.15 14.78 -1.62
N ILE A 94 -8.15 15.62 -1.38
CA ILE A 94 -7.43 16.34 -2.43
C ILE A 94 -6.53 15.32 -3.16
N HIS A 95 -6.52 15.36 -4.49
CA HIS A 95 -5.60 14.52 -5.27
C HIS A 95 -4.14 14.86 -4.96
N PHE A 96 -3.27 13.85 -4.96
CA PHE A 96 -1.85 14.03 -4.64
C PHE A 96 -1.18 15.10 -5.51
N ASP A 97 -1.48 15.14 -6.81
CA ASP A 97 -0.95 16.13 -7.75
C ASP A 97 -1.40 17.58 -7.48
N ASN A 98 -2.49 17.75 -6.73
CA ASN A 98 -3.02 19.06 -6.35
C ASN A 98 -2.47 19.53 -4.99
N LEU A 99 -1.69 18.71 -4.28
CA LEU A 99 -1.06 19.12 -3.03
C LEU A 99 0.07 20.11 -3.32
N THR A 100 0.16 21.15 -2.49
CA THR A 100 1.25 22.13 -2.61
C THR A 100 2.56 21.49 -2.12
N PRO A 101 3.60 21.39 -2.98
CA PRO A 101 4.88 20.84 -2.56
C PRO A 101 5.55 21.80 -1.57
N LEU A 102 5.99 21.26 -0.43
CA LEU A 102 6.71 22.00 0.60
C LEU A 102 8.03 21.31 0.93
N TYR A 103 8.99 22.09 1.41
CA TYR A 103 10.21 21.51 1.99
C TYR A 103 9.87 20.78 3.30
N PRO A 104 10.63 19.73 3.66
CA PRO A 104 10.42 19.03 4.92
C PRO A 104 10.56 19.95 6.12
N THR A 105 9.47 20.11 6.87
CA THR A 105 9.43 20.91 8.12
C THR A 105 9.55 20.05 9.38
N SER A 106 9.20 18.77 9.27
CA SER A 106 9.29 17.80 10.36
C SER A 106 10.49 16.89 10.13
N ARG A 107 11.43 16.87 11.09
CA ARG A 107 12.58 15.97 11.10
C ARG A 107 12.14 14.53 11.42
N LEU A 108 12.81 13.56 10.80
CA LEU A 108 12.80 12.15 11.19
C LEU A 108 14.13 11.90 11.94
N LYS A 109 14.07 11.68 13.26
CA LYS A 109 15.26 11.36 14.06
C LYS A 109 15.65 9.92 13.76
N MET A 110 16.86 9.70 13.26
CA MET A 110 17.37 8.36 12.96
C MET A 110 18.02 7.74 14.20
N GLU A 111 18.66 8.55 15.04
CA GLU A 111 19.30 8.10 16.27
C GLU A 111 18.28 7.45 17.21
N MET A 112 18.43 6.14 17.40
CA MET A 112 17.70 5.36 18.39
C MET A 112 18.37 5.51 19.76
N ASP A 113 17.57 5.61 20.82
CA ASP A 113 18.05 5.74 22.19
C ASP A 113 18.45 4.35 22.77
N VAL A 114 19.38 3.66 22.08
CA VAL A 114 19.91 2.35 22.48
C VAL A 114 21.41 2.50 22.80
N PRO A 115 21.80 2.65 24.08
CA PRO A 115 23.17 2.98 24.48
C PRO A 115 24.23 1.92 24.11
N THR A 116 23.80 0.68 23.87
CA THR A 116 24.67 -0.47 23.60
C THR A 116 24.84 -0.79 22.12
N SER A 117 24.23 -0.02 21.22
CA SER A 117 24.41 -0.22 19.78
C SER A 117 25.82 0.17 19.36
N LYS A 118 26.57 -0.76 18.76
CA LYS A 118 27.84 -0.46 18.08
C LYS A 118 27.64 0.32 16.78
N ASP A 119 26.42 0.35 16.25
CA ASP A 119 26.13 0.99 14.97
C ASP A 119 25.88 2.49 15.15
N ILE A 120 26.78 3.29 14.59
CA ILE A 120 26.75 4.75 14.64
C ILE A 120 26.12 5.37 13.37
N SER A 121 25.70 4.57 12.40
CA SER A 121 25.27 5.05 11.07
C SER A 121 24.11 6.04 11.19
N ALA A 122 23.11 5.75 12.01
CA ALA A 122 21.95 6.61 12.23
C ALA A 122 22.34 7.98 12.78
N ARG A 123 23.27 8.02 13.75
CA ARG A 123 23.80 9.26 14.34
C ARG A 123 24.57 10.08 13.30
N VAL A 124 25.35 9.41 12.45
CA VAL A 124 26.08 10.06 11.36
C VAL A 124 25.10 10.66 10.34
N ILE A 125 24.03 9.95 9.97
CA ILE A 125 22.98 10.50 9.10
C ILE A 125 22.37 11.75 9.75
N ASP A 126 22.01 11.67 11.03
CA ASP A 126 21.40 12.79 11.75
C ASP A 126 22.28 14.05 11.84
N LEU A 127 23.60 13.88 11.83
CA LEU A 127 24.56 14.99 11.88
C LEU A 127 24.92 15.54 10.50
N VAL A 128 25.10 14.65 9.51
CA VAL A 128 25.67 15.01 8.20
C VAL A 128 24.58 15.28 7.16
N ALA A 129 23.51 14.49 7.17
CA ALA A 129 22.46 14.51 6.16
C ALA A 129 21.09 14.23 6.80
N PRO A 130 20.57 15.16 7.63
CA PRO A 130 19.32 14.96 8.36
C PRO A 130 18.15 14.69 7.41
N LEU A 131 17.32 13.71 7.76
CA LEU A 131 16.16 13.32 6.97
C LEU A 131 14.88 13.94 7.56
N GLY A 132 13.97 14.37 6.69
CA GLY A 132 12.67 14.93 7.07
C GLY A 132 11.50 14.25 6.35
N LYS A 133 10.28 14.50 6.82
CA LYS A 133 9.06 14.01 6.17
C LYS A 133 8.90 14.67 4.80
N GLY A 134 8.87 13.86 3.74
CA GLY A 134 8.86 14.33 2.35
C GLY A 134 10.26 14.54 1.76
N GLN A 135 11.33 14.14 2.45
CA GLN A 135 12.69 14.23 1.94
C GLN A 135 12.89 13.36 0.70
N ARG A 136 13.54 13.92 -0.31
CA ARG A 136 14.06 13.18 -1.47
C ARG A 136 15.57 13.05 -1.29
N ALA A 137 16.06 11.83 -1.13
CA ALA A 137 17.47 11.55 -0.86
C ALA A 137 18.01 10.49 -1.81
N LEU A 138 19.32 10.52 -2.05
CA LEU A 138 20.04 9.55 -2.85
C LEU A 138 21.23 9.03 -2.04
N ILE A 139 21.32 7.72 -1.86
CA ILE A 139 22.47 7.06 -1.24
C ILE A 139 23.40 6.59 -2.36
N VAL A 140 24.52 7.29 -2.53
CA VAL A 140 25.54 6.93 -3.52
C VAL A 140 26.55 6.01 -2.86
N ALA A 141 26.69 4.80 -3.39
CA ALA A 141 27.53 3.76 -2.80
C ALA A 141 28.08 2.80 -3.87
N GLN A 142 29.37 2.46 -3.80
CA GLN A 142 29.98 1.45 -4.66
C GLN A 142 29.54 0.02 -4.24
N PRO A 143 29.69 -1.00 -5.10
CA PRO A 143 29.41 -2.38 -4.72
C PRO A 143 30.14 -2.80 -3.44
N ARG A 144 29.48 -3.58 -2.57
CA ARG A 144 30.03 -4.12 -1.31
C ARG A 144 30.44 -3.09 -0.23
N THR A 145 29.88 -1.89 -0.25
CA THR A 145 30.16 -0.83 0.76
C THR A 145 29.14 -0.74 1.89
N GLY A 146 28.26 -1.75 2.04
CA GLY A 146 27.29 -1.77 3.15
C GLY A 146 25.98 -1.03 2.90
N LYS A 147 25.64 -0.66 1.65
CA LYS A 147 24.37 0.02 1.30
C LYS A 147 23.12 -0.68 1.86
N THR A 148 23.12 -2.01 1.88
CA THR A 148 21.98 -2.81 2.36
C THR A 148 21.83 -2.69 3.87
N VAL A 149 22.95 -2.75 4.61
CA VAL A 149 22.97 -2.59 6.07
C VAL A 149 22.52 -1.18 6.44
N LEU A 150 23.00 -0.17 5.71
CA LEU A 150 22.57 1.22 5.91
C LEU A 150 21.06 1.39 5.71
N LEU A 151 20.47 0.79 4.67
CA LEU A 151 19.03 0.82 4.44
C LEU A 151 18.23 0.09 5.52
N GLN A 152 18.72 -1.06 6.00
CA GLN A 152 18.11 -1.78 7.13
C GLN A 152 18.12 -0.93 8.39
N ASN A 153 19.22 -0.23 8.66
CA ASN A 153 19.33 0.66 9.82
C ASN A 153 18.36 1.83 9.74
N ILE A 154 18.23 2.46 8.56
CA ILE A 154 17.23 3.53 8.35
C ILE A 154 15.82 2.97 8.60
N ALA A 155 15.50 1.77 8.10
CA ALA A 155 14.21 1.14 8.29
C ALA A 155 13.94 0.76 9.76
N HIS A 156 14.95 0.36 10.53
CA HIS A 156 14.79 0.08 11.97
C HIS A 156 14.64 1.34 12.82
N SER A 157 15.06 2.50 12.31
CA SER A 157 15.05 3.76 13.05
C SER A 157 13.68 4.47 13.04
N ILE A 158 12.76 4.03 12.18
CA ILE A 158 11.43 4.65 11.94
C ILE A 158 10.35 3.61 12.25
#